data_AF-U2E9E5-F1
#
_entry.id   AF-U2E9E5-F1
#
_cell.length_a   1.000
_cell.length_b   1.000
_cell.length_c   1.000
_cell.angle_alpha   90.00
_cell.angle_beta   90.00
_cell.angle_gamma   90.00
#
_symmetry.space_group_name_H-M   'P 1'
#
loop_
_entity.id
_entity.type
_entity.pdbx_description
1 polymer ?
#
loop_
_entity_poly.entity_id
_entity_poly.type
_entity_poly.pdbx_seq_one_letter_code
_entity_poly.pdbx_strand_id
1 'polypeptide(L)' 'MKAVYKNPKELATKLIDLVDTYREGLIDEEKFEKSVSAMIEKNENTIYKNGFMPARLISIIGEDRKTFIDEVERKLRNK' A
#
# COMPACT_ATOMS: atom_id res chain seq x y z
N MET A 1 5.70 -7.41 12.42
CA MET A 1 4.76 -6.38 11.91
C MET A 1 3.37 -6.67 12.43
N LYS A 2 2.63 -5.66 12.92
CA LYS A 2 1.19 -5.84 13.21
C LYS A 2 0.48 -6.18 11.89
N ALA A 3 -0.32 -7.23 11.88
CA ALA A 3 -1.00 -7.72 10.68
C ALA A 3 -2.11 -6.76 10.22
N VAL A 4 -2.85 -6.19 11.17
CA VAL A 4 -4.02 -5.34 10.91
C VAL A 4 -3.83 -4.00 11.60
N TYR A 5 -3.99 -2.92 10.84
CA TYR A 5 -3.91 -1.55 11.36
C TYR A 5 -5.30 -1.06 11.74
N LYS A 6 -5.52 -0.83 13.04
CA LYS A 6 -6.77 -0.23 13.54
C LYS A 6 -6.86 1.26 13.24
N ASN A 7 -5.72 1.93 13.10
CA ASN A 7 -5.62 3.36 12.83
C ASN A 7 -5.26 3.60 11.35
N PRO A 8 -6.15 4.25 10.57
CA PRO A 8 -5.90 4.49 9.14
C PRO A 8 -4.69 5.43 8.90
N LYS A 9 -4.34 6.32 9.85
CA LYS A 9 -3.16 7.17 9.73
C LYS A 9 -1.86 6.39 9.86
N GLU A 10 -1.80 5.41 10.76
CA GLU A 10 -0.63 4.54 10.92
C GLU A 10 -0.43 3.69 9.66
N LEU A 11 -1.53 3.15 9.11
CA LEU A 11 -1.50 2.41 7.86
C LEU A 11 -0.97 3.27 6.71
N ALA A 12 -1.51 4.48 6.55
CA ALA A 12 -1.07 5.43 5.55
C ALA A 12 0.42 5.77 5.68
N THR A 13 0.88 6.04 6.91
CA THR A 13 2.29 6.34 7.19
C THR A 13 3.18 5.17 6.79
N LYS A 14 2.77 3.93 7.08
CA LYS A 14 3.53 2.73 6.71
C LYS A 14 3.59 2.50 5.20
N LEU A 15 2.51 2.81 4.48
CA LEU A 15 2.50 2.77 3.01
C LEU A 15 3.44 3.84 2.42
N ILE A 16 3.42 5.06 2.97
CA ILE A 16 4.33 6.14 2.58
C ILE A 16 5.78 5.70 2.77
N ASP A 17 6.13 5.27 3.99
CA ASP A 17 7.49 4.81 4.32
C ASP A 17 7.96 3.73 3.34
N LEU A 18 7.09 2.76 3.02
CA LEU A 18 7.43 1.64 2.15
C LEU A 18 7.66 2.07 0.70
N VAL A 19 6.79 2.94 0.16
CA VAL A 19 6.94 3.49 -1.18
C VAL A 19 8.19 4.37 -1.28
N ASP A 20 8.43 5.23 -0.28
CA ASP A 20 9.59 6.11 -0.27
C ASP A 20 10.90 5.31 -0.13
N THR A 21 10.92 4.28 0.71
CA THR A 21 12.05 3.34 0.82
C THR A 21 12.36 2.65 -0.52
N TYR A 22 11.34 2.26 -1.28
CA TYR A 22 11.51 1.69 -2.62
C TYR A 22 12.05 2.73 -3.61
N ARG A 23 11.50 3.96 -3.61
CA ARG A 23 11.95 5.06 -4.48
C ARG A 23 13.38 5.50 -4.20
N GLU A 24 13.82 5.39 -2.95
CA GLU A 24 15.20 5.64 -2.53
C GLU A 24 16.16 4.50 -2.90
N GLY A 25 15.66 3.40 -3.49
CA GLY A 25 16.46 2.25 -3.89
C GLY A 25 16.99 1.41 -2.72
N LEU A 26 16.40 1.57 -1.53
CA LEU A 26 16.80 0.82 -0.33
C LEU A 26 16.22 -0.59 -0.29
N ILE A 27 15.18 -0.85 -1.09
CA ILE A 27 14.61 -2.18 -1.34
C ILE A 27 14.39 -2.38 -2.84
N ASP A 28 14.46 -3.64 -3.28
CA ASP A 28 14.12 -4.03 -4.65
C ASP A 28 12.59 -4.14 -4.86
N GLU A 29 12.21 -4.25 -6.14
CA GLU A 29 10.81 -4.38 -6.56
C GLU A 29 10.16 -5.64 -5.98
N GLU A 30 10.85 -6.78 -5.95
CA GLU A 30 10.30 -8.04 -5.42
C GLU A 30 9.91 -7.90 -3.94
N LYS A 31 10.77 -7.29 -3.13
CA LYS A 31 10.53 -7.06 -1.71
C LYS A 31 9.47 -5.99 -1.48
N PHE A 32 9.43 -4.96 -2.32
CA PHE A 32 8.36 -3.96 -2.30
C PHE A 32 7.00 -4.60 -2.58
N GLU A 33 6.87 -5.34 -3.69
CA GLU A 33 5.64 -6.03 -4.10
C GLU A 33 5.13 -6.99 -3.02
N LYS A 34 6.02 -7.84 -2.47
CA LYS A 34 5.66 -8.77 -1.39
C LYS A 34 5.13 -8.03 -0.16
N SER A 35 5.77 -6.91 0.20
CA SER A 35 5.41 -6.13 1.39
C SER A 35 4.07 -5.43 1.21
N VAL A 36 3.87 -4.77 0.06
CA VAL A 36 2.61 -4.09 -0.28
C VAL A 36 1.46 -5.09 -0.42
N SER A 37 1.67 -6.21 -1.12
CA SER A 37 0.67 -7.27 -1.27
C SER A 37 0.22 -7.80 0.09
N ALA A 38 1.17 -8.12 0.97
CA ALA A 38 0.84 -8.59 2.32
C ALA A 38 0.09 -7.55 3.16
N MET A 39 0.32 -6.25 2.93
CA MET A 39 -0.44 -5.18 3.58
C MET A 39 -1.87 -5.07 3.03
N ILE A 40 -2.03 -5.17 1.70
CA ILE A 40 -3.33 -5.18 1.02
C ILE A 40 -4.17 -6.34 1.50
N GLU A 41 -3.66 -7.57 1.46
CA GLU A 41 -4.41 -8.77 1.87
C GLU A 41 -4.89 -8.68 3.33
N LYS A 42 -4.02 -8.24 4.24
CA LYS A 42 -4.36 -8.18 5.67
C LYS A 42 -5.26 -7.00 6.04
N ASN A 43 -5.36 -5.99 5.17
CA ASN A 43 -6.11 -4.76 5.42
C ASN A 43 -7.05 -4.45 4.25
N GLU A 44 -7.53 -5.47 3.53
CA GLU A 44 -8.22 -5.32 2.24
C GLU A 44 -9.34 -4.29 2.34
N ASN A 45 -10.25 -4.45 3.30
CA ASN A 45 -11.36 -3.52 3.54
C ASN A 45 -10.98 -2.08 3.91
N THR A 46 -9.72 -1.84 4.25
CA THR A 46 -9.19 -0.51 4.65
C THR A 46 -8.37 0.13 3.53
N ILE A 47 -7.57 -0.65 2.80
CA ILE A 47 -6.73 -0.15 1.70
C ILE A 47 -7.53 -0.12 0.39
N TYR A 48 -8.28 -1.19 0.07
CA TYR A 48 -9.11 -1.28 -1.12
C TYR A 48 -10.51 -1.77 -0.75
N LYS A 49 -11.45 -0.83 -0.65
CA LYS A 49 -12.85 -1.16 -0.42
C LYS A 49 -13.58 -1.23 -1.75
N ASN A 50 -14.15 -2.39 -2.09
CA ASN A 50 -14.83 -2.63 -3.37
C ASN A 50 -13.92 -2.36 -4.59
N GLY A 51 -12.63 -2.66 -4.49
CA GLY A 51 -11.66 -2.41 -5.57
C GLY A 51 -11.20 -0.95 -5.70
N PHE A 52 -11.59 -0.06 -4.78
CA PHE A 52 -11.16 1.34 -4.79
C PHE A 52 -10.44 1.71 -3.50
N MET A 53 -9.35 2.46 -3.64
CA MET A 53 -8.69 3.06 -2.49
C MET A 53 -9.55 4.21 -1.91
N PRO A 54 -9.86 4.22 -0.60
CA PRO A 54 -10.66 5.30 -0.01
C PRO A 54 -10.00 6.68 -0.18
N ALA A 55 -10.77 7.69 -0.57
CA ALA A 55 -10.26 9.06 -0.76
C ALA A 55 -9.52 9.64 0.46
N ARG A 56 -9.94 9.26 1.68
CA ARG A 56 -9.24 9.64 2.92
C ARG A 56 -7.83 9.07 3.01
N LEU A 57 -7.60 7.85 2.51
CA LEU A 57 -6.28 7.26 2.46
C LEU A 57 -5.42 7.97 1.41
N ILE A 58 -5.99 8.21 0.23
CA ILE A 58 -5.35 8.97 -0.87
C ILE A 58 -4.90 10.35 -0.39
N SER A 59 -5.75 11.07 0.34
CA SER A 59 -5.39 12.40 0.88
C SER A 59 -4.19 12.41 1.84
N ILE A 60 -3.85 11.26 2.42
CA ILE A 60 -2.71 11.15 3.34
C ILE A 60 -1.45 10.70 2.58
N ILE A 61 -1.58 9.69 1.70
CA ILE A 61 -0.42 9.13 0.98
C ILE A 61 0.00 9.95 -0.24
N GLY A 62 -0.96 10.65 -0.87
CA GLY A 62 -0.80 11.37 -2.12
C GLY A 62 -1.02 10.49 -3.37
N GLU A 63 -1.48 11.11 -4.45
CA GLU A 63 -1.72 10.44 -5.75
C GLU A 63 -0.44 9.80 -6.29
N ASP A 64 0.71 10.46 -6.16
CA ASP A 64 1.99 9.95 -6.65
C ASP A 64 2.42 8.62 -6.01
N ARG A 65 2.08 8.39 -4.73
CA ARG A 65 2.41 7.12 -4.05
C ARG A 65 1.35 6.06 -4.27
N LYS A 66 0.09 6.50 -4.43
CA LYS A 66 -1.02 5.63 -4.79
C LYS A 66 -0.73 4.86 -6.07
N THR A 67 -0.17 5.49 -7.10
CA THR A 67 0.12 4.82 -8.39
C THR A 67 0.97 3.56 -8.22
N PHE A 68 2.03 3.61 -7.40
CA PHE A 68 2.87 2.44 -7.11
C PHE A 68 2.08 1.33 -6.40
N ILE A 69 1.20 1.70 -5.47
CA ILE A 69 0.38 0.74 -4.71
C ILE A 69 -0.71 0.13 -5.61
N ASP A 70 -1.31 0.93 -6.50
CA ASP A 70 -2.27 0.47 -7.51
C ASP A 70 -1.61 -0.51 -8.49
N GLU A 71 -0.36 -0.27 -8.89
CA GLU A 71 0.38 -1.19 -9.75
C GLU A 71 0.56 -2.56 -9.11
N VAL A 72 0.90 -2.61 -7.81
CA VAL A 72 1.01 -3.86 -7.06
C VAL A 72 -0.35 -4.53 -6.91
N GLU A 73 -1.40 -3.76 -6.60
CA GLU A 73 -2.76 -4.31 -6.47
C GLU A 73 -3.26 -4.93 -7.78
N ARG A 74 -3.02 -4.26 -8.90
CA ARG A 74 -3.33 -4.77 -10.24
C ARG A 74 -2.55 -6.05 -10.55
N LYS A 75 -1.26 -6.09 -10.23
CA LYS A 75 -0.43 -7.31 -10.39
C LYS A 75 -0.94 -8.46 -9.51
N LEU A 76 -1.42 -8.16 -8.30
CA LEU A 76 -1.99 -9.15 -7.37
C LEU A 76 -3.30 -9.74 -7.90
N ARG A 77 -4.21 -8.92 -8.45
CA ARG A 77 -5.51 -9.39 -8.97
C ARG A 77 -5.44 -10.08 -10.33
N ASN A 78 -4.39 -9.81 -11.12
CA ASN A 78 -4.17 -10.42 -12.44
C ASN A 78 -3.38 -11.74 -12.36
N LYS A 79 -3.12 -12.25 -11.16
CA LYS A 79 -2.38 -13.48 -10.89
C LYS A 79 -3.33 -14.62 -10.56
#